data_AF-A0A1Y5HTZ6-F1
#
_entry.id   AF-A0A1Y5HTZ6-F1
#
_cell.length_a   1.000
_cell.length_b   1.000
_cell.length_c   1.000
_cell.angle_alpha   90.00
_cell.angle_beta   90.00
_cell.angle_gamma   90.00
#
_symmetry.space_group_name_H-M   'P 1'
#
loop_
_entity.id
_entity.type
_entity.pdbx_description
1 polymer ?
#
loop_
_entity_poly.entity_id
_entity_poly.type
_entity_poly.pdbx_seq_one_letter_code
_entity_poly.pdbx_strand_id
1 'polypeptide(L)'
;MIAIGKVISLTNTAIVQGADSEQWKLYLNNNLFATDKIITGAADSLEIELTNNNRVILKNGQSWTPTLETFCNPADFCHTDATVPGFSKGDGSLTEQLLQLVLIDKVTSSRHHAKSTTIDSPNRFTIKRTR
;
A
#
# COMPACT_ATOMS: atom_id res chain seq x y z
N MET A 1 0.67 -21.18 24.94
CA MET A 1 0.67 -20.10 23.93
C MET A 1 0.01 -18.88 24.56
N ILE A 2 0.58 -17.68 24.42
CA ILE A 2 0.03 -16.45 25.01
C ILE A 2 -0.96 -15.84 24.02
N ALA A 3 -2.17 -15.52 24.47
CA ALA A 3 -3.15 -14.80 23.67
C ALA A 3 -2.72 -13.33 23.52
N ILE A 4 -2.81 -12.81 22.31
CA ILE A 4 -2.47 -11.42 21.98
C ILE A 4 -3.68 -10.48 22.05
N GLY A 5 -4.87 -11.05 22.10
CA GLY A 5 -6.12 -10.32 22.08
C GLY A 5 -7.33 -11.24 22.02
N LYS A 6 -8.50 -10.61 21.96
CA LYS A 6 -9.81 -11.25 22.04
C LYS A 6 -10.80 -10.57 21.11
N VAL A 7 -11.66 -11.36 20.49
CA VAL A 7 -12.76 -10.84 19.65
C VAL A 7 -13.82 -10.18 20.52
N ILE A 8 -14.04 -8.88 20.32
CA ILE A 8 -15.04 -8.09 21.07
C ILE A 8 -16.25 -7.70 20.24
N SER A 9 -16.16 -7.78 18.91
CA SER A 9 -17.30 -7.63 18.00
C SER A 9 -17.08 -8.42 16.73
N LEU A 10 -18.14 -9.04 16.20
CA LEU A 10 -18.12 -9.78 14.95
C LEU A 10 -19.47 -9.63 14.24
N THR A 11 -19.42 -9.18 12.99
CA THR A 11 -20.55 -9.15 12.06
C THR A 11 -20.34 -10.21 10.99
N ASN A 12 -21.35 -11.07 10.80
CA ASN A 12 -21.33 -12.24 9.90
C ASN A 12 -20.27 -13.29 10.28
N THR A 13 -19.15 -13.35 9.55
CA THR A 13 -18.16 -14.42 9.66
C THR A 13 -16.73 -13.92 9.62
N ALA A 14 -15.83 -14.63 10.30
CA ALA A 14 -14.40 -14.50 10.09
C ALA A 14 -13.78 -15.89 10.26
N ILE A 15 -12.70 -16.14 9.55
CA ILE A 15 -11.96 -17.40 9.60
C ILE A 15 -10.57 -17.09 10.14
N VAL A 16 -10.07 -17.98 10.98
CA VAL A 16 -8.65 -18.02 11.35
C VAL A 16 -8.04 -19.26 10.73
N GLN A 17 -6.84 -19.07 10.20
CA GLN A 17 -5.94 -20.14 9.80
C GLN A 17 -4.78 -20.16 10.81
N GLY A 18 -4.67 -21.24 11.58
CA GLY A 18 -3.59 -21.47 12.54
C GLY A 18 -2.26 -21.78 11.88
N ALA A 19 -1.21 -21.90 12.70
CA ALA A 19 0.16 -22.17 12.24
C ALA A 19 0.34 -23.53 11.55
N ASP A 20 -0.52 -24.50 11.88
CA ASP A 20 -0.58 -25.84 11.27
C ASP A 20 -1.47 -25.89 10.01
N SER A 21 -1.94 -24.73 9.54
CA SER A 21 -2.93 -24.59 8.46
C SER A 21 -4.33 -25.10 8.79
N GLU A 22 -4.62 -25.46 10.05
CA GLU A 22 -5.98 -25.72 10.46
C GLU A 22 -6.81 -24.43 10.35
N GLN A 23 -8.04 -24.55 9.87
CA GLN A 23 -8.95 -23.42 9.72
C GLN A 23 -10.17 -23.60 10.60
N TRP A 24 -10.55 -22.53 11.31
CA TRP A 24 -11.76 -22.49 12.11
C TRP A 24 -12.44 -21.13 12.02
N LYS A 25 -13.76 -21.14 12.29
CA LYS A 25 -14.54 -19.91 12.38
C LYS A 25 -14.23 -19.20 13.69
N LEU A 26 -14.13 -17.88 13.63
CA LEU A 26 -14.10 -17.03 14.81
C LEU A 26 -15.50 -16.80 15.36
N TYR A 27 -15.56 -16.73 16.67
CA TYR A 27 -16.72 -16.35 17.44
C TYR A 27 -16.37 -15.20 18.39
N LEU A 28 -17.41 -14.52 18.85
CA LEU A 28 -17.29 -13.54 19.92
C LEU A 28 -16.59 -14.17 21.13
N ASN A 29 -15.71 -13.42 21.77
CA ASN A 29 -14.88 -13.84 22.90
C ASN A 29 -13.80 -14.89 22.60
N ASN A 30 -13.56 -15.29 21.36
CA ASN A 30 -12.40 -16.11 21.05
C ASN A 30 -11.11 -15.35 21.31
N ASN A 31 -10.13 -16.07 21.88
CA ASN A 31 -8.76 -15.61 21.99
C ASN A 31 -8.08 -15.77 20.65
N LEU A 32 -7.18 -14.83 20.34
CA LEU A 32 -6.33 -14.86 19.16
C LEU A 32 -4.89 -15.05 19.61
N PHE A 33 -4.11 -15.76 18.81
CA PHE A 33 -2.72 -16.05 19.11
C PHE A 33 -1.81 -15.43 18.06
N ALA A 34 -0.56 -15.18 18.44
CA ALA A 34 0.46 -14.79 17.47
C ALA A 34 0.58 -15.88 16.39
N THR A 35 0.87 -15.50 15.15
CA THR A 35 1.00 -16.37 13.95
C THR A 35 -0.30 -16.84 13.30
N ASP A 36 -1.45 -16.65 13.95
CA ASP A 36 -2.76 -16.90 13.32
C ASP A 36 -2.95 -15.96 12.12
N LYS A 37 -3.50 -16.45 11.01
CA LYS A 37 -3.93 -15.59 9.90
C LYS A 37 -5.44 -15.41 9.97
N ILE A 38 -5.87 -14.20 10.29
CA ILE A 38 -7.28 -13.82 10.39
C ILE A 38 -7.74 -13.27 9.05
N ILE A 39 -8.90 -13.74 8.56
CA ILE A 39 -9.47 -13.37 7.27
C ILE A 39 -10.96 -13.06 7.47
N THR A 40 -11.37 -11.86 7.06
CA THR A 40 -12.79 -11.45 7.03
C THR A 40 -13.38 -11.64 5.63
N GLY A 41 -14.69 -11.84 5.52
CA GLY A 41 -15.40 -11.81 4.23
C GLY A 41 -15.69 -10.39 3.72
N ALA A 42 -16.14 -10.27 2.47
CA ALA A 42 -16.32 -8.99 1.77
C ALA A 42 -17.37 -8.04 2.39
N ALA A 43 -18.29 -8.56 3.21
CA ALA A 43 -19.31 -7.78 3.91
C ALA A 43 -19.19 -7.91 5.44
N ASP A 44 -18.05 -8.41 5.93
CA ASP A 44 -17.87 -8.79 7.32
C ASP A 44 -17.09 -7.71 8.08
N SER A 45 -17.26 -7.68 9.39
CA SER A 45 -16.56 -6.77 10.29
C SER A 45 -16.14 -7.50 11.54
N LEU A 46 -14.88 -7.34 11.93
CA LEU A 46 -14.29 -7.96 13.11
C LEU A 46 -13.56 -6.87 13.91
N GLU A 47 -13.87 -6.78 15.20
CA GLU A 47 -13.14 -5.94 16.16
C GLU A 47 -12.47 -6.82 17.21
N ILE A 48 -11.20 -6.55 17.42
CA ILE A 48 -10.32 -7.28 18.32
C ILE A 48 -9.78 -6.30 19.35
N GLU A 49 -9.95 -6.63 20.62
CA GLU A 49 -9.26 -5.96 21.72
C GLU A 49 -7.96 -6.70 22.00
N LEU A 50 -6.84 -6.00 21.86
CA LEU A 50 -5.52 -6.52 22.16
C LEU A 50 -5.24 -6.43 23.66
N THR A 51 -4.36 -7.28 24.18
CA THR A 51 -4.02 -7.29 25.61
C THR A 51 -3.25 -6.04 26.07
N ASN A 52 -2.77 -5.21 25.13
CA ASN A 52 -2.21 -3.87 25.39
C ASN A 52 -3.27 -2.75 25.33
N ASN A 53 -4.57 -3.11 25.38
CA ASN A 53 -5.72 -2.22 25.29
C ASN A 53 -5.89 -1.48 23.95
N ASN A 54 -5.09 -1.82 22.94
CA ASN A 54 -5.30 -1.33 21.58
C ASN A 54 -6.41 -2.13 20.87
N ARG A 55 -6.92 -1.57 19.78
CA ARG A 55 -7.98 -2.19 18.99
C ARG A 55 -7.55 -2.37 17.55
N VAL A 56 -7.93 -3.51 16.99
CA VAL A 56 -7.76 -3.81 15.57
C VAL A 56 -9.13 -4.06 14.97
N ILE A 57 -9.41 -3.38 13.86
CA ILE A 57 -10.65 -3.50 13.11
C ILE A 57 -10.32 -4.04 11.72
N LEU A 58 -10.92 -5.18 11.36
CA LEU A 58 -10.82 -5.78 10.03
C LEU A 58 -12.19 -5.78 9.37
N LYS A 59 -12.27 -5.31 8.13
CA LYS A 59 -13.52 -5.21 7.38
C LYS A 59 -13.31 -5.57 5.91
N ASN A 60 -14.41 -5.93 5.24
CA ASN A 60 -14.49 -5.95 3.78
C ASN A 60 -13.42 -6.82 3.09
N GLY A 61 -13.22 -8.05 3.56
CA GLY A 61 -12.26 -8.97 2.93
C GLY A 61 -10.83 -8.82 3.44
N GLN A 62 -10.57 -7.90 4.38
CA GLN A 62 -9.25 -7.71 4.93
C GLN A 62 -8.75 -8.94 5.68
N SER A 63 -7.43 -9.10 5.66
CA SER A 63 -6.73 -10.12 6.43
C SER A 63 -5.61 -9.51 7.25
N TRP A 64 -5.34 -10.10 8.40
CA TRP A 64 -4.24 -9.70 9.28
C TRP A 64 -3.59 -10.93 9.90
N THR A 65 -2.26 -10.94 9.89
CA THR A 65 -1.45 -11.93 10.61
C THR A 65 -0.78 -11.21 11.77
N PRO A 66 -1.22 -11.44 13.02
CA PRO A 66 -0.60 -10.83 14.17
C PRO A 66 0.81 -11.38 14.37
N THR A 67 1.77 -10.48 14.54
CA THR A 67 3.14 -10.81 14.93
C THR A 67 3.41 -10.32 16.34
N LEU A 68 4.41 -10.90 17.01
CA LEU A 68 4.88 -10.39 18.30
C LEU A 68 5.36 -8.93 18.20
N GLU A 69 5.89 -8.51 17.06
CA GLU A 69 6.30 -7.11 16.83
C GLU A 69 5.11 -6.15 16.63
N THR A 70 3.98 -6.64 16.09
CA THR A 70 2.73 -5.85 16.10
C THR A 70 2.10 -5.78 17.49
N PHE A 71 2.59 -6.60 18.43
CA PHE A 71 2.16 -6.71 19.81
C PHE A 71 3.35 -6.43 20.76
N CYS A 72 3.94 -5.23 20.66
CA CYS A 72 4.89 -4.81 21.69
C CYS A 72 4.14 -4.29 22.92
N ASN A 73 4.52 -4.74 24.11
CA ASN A 73 4.21 -3.97 25.32
C ASN A 73 4.86 -2.59 25.17
N PRO A 74 4.18 -1.48 25.50
CA PRO A 74 4.81 -0.16 25.52
C PRO A 74 6.11 -0.11 26.36
N ALA A 75 6.24 -0.99 27.36
CA ALA A 75 7.46 -1.15 28.14
C ALA A 75 8.61 -1.86 27.38
N ASP A 76 8.29 -2.66 26.36
CA ASP A 76 9.25 -3.49 25.61
C ASP A 76 9.70 -2.83 24.29
N PHE A 77 8.97 -1.82 23.79
CA PHE A 77 9.34 -1.06 22.60
C PHE A 77 9.44 0.43 22.91
N CYS A 78 10.67 0.95 22.99
CA CYS A 78 10.89 2.38 23.10
C CYS A 78 10.75 3.04 21.73
N HIS A 79 9.88 4.05 21.61
CA HIS A 79 9.73 4.81 20.36
C HIS A 79 11.02 5.51 19.92
N THR A 80 12.04 5.61 20.80
CA THR A 80 13.35 6.16 20.46
C THR A 80 14.22 5.21 19.65
N ASP A 81 13.94 3.90 19.69
CA ASP A 81 14.64 2.89 18.89
C ASP A 81 14.01 2.71 17.50
N ALA A 82 12.83 3.29 17.27
CA ALA A 82 12.18 3.30 15.98
C ALA A 82 12.98 4.16 14.98
N THR A 83 13.87 3.51 14.23
CA THR A 83 14.54 4.16 13.10
C THR A 83 13.55 4.25 11.94
N VAL A 84 12.83 5.37 11.86
CA VAL A 84 12.04 5.69 10.67
C VAL A 84 13.02 6.29 9.64
N PRO A 85 13.22 5.65 8.47
CA PRO A 85 14.03 6.26 7.43
C PRO A 85 13.43 7.62 7.06
N GLY A 86 14.25 8.67 7.00
CA GLY A 86 13.83 10.05 6.73
C GLY A 86 13.28 10.32 5.33
N PHE A 87 12.97 9.26 4.56
CA PHE A 87 12.39 9.33 3.23
C PHE A 87 11.05 8.61 3.26
N SER A 88 10.02 9.24 2.70
CA SER A 88 8.71 8.63 2.59
C SER A 88 8.80 7.42 1.67
N LYS A 89 8.17 6.31 2.05
CA LYS A 89 8.08 5.12 1.20
C LYS A 89 7.33 5.51 -0.08
N GLY A 90 8.02 5.57 -1.22
CA GLY A 90 7.45 5.97 -2.51
C GLY A 90 8.01 7.27 -3.10
N ASP A 91 8.84 8.01 -2.35
CA ASP A 91 9.65 9.09 -2.93
C ASP A 91 10.79 8.44 -3.74
N GLY A 92 10.49 8.03 -4.98
CA GLY A 92 11.51 7.58 -5.92
C GLY A 92 12.55 8.67 -6.06
N SER A 93 13.83 8.31 -6.02
CA SER A 93 14.91 9.28 -6.21
C SER A 93 14.72 10.01 -7.55
N LEU A 94 15.17 11.26 -7.64
CA LEU A 94 15.09 12.03 -8.89
C LEU A 94 15.71 11.25 -10.07
N THR A 95 16.73 10.44 -9.79
CA THR A 95 17.32 9.49 -10.75
C THR A 95 16.35 8.41 -11.22
N GLU A 96 15.60 7.78 -10.32
CA GLU A 96 14.60 6.77 -10.68
C GLU A 96 13.44 7.37 -11.48
N GLN A 97 13.02 8.58 -11.13
CA GLN A 97 11.99 9.32 -11.87
C GLN A 97 12.47 9.67 -13.29
N LEU A 98 13.71 10.14 -13.44
CA LEU A 98 14.30 10.43 -14.75
C LEU A 98 14.50 9.15 -15.59
N LEU A 99 14.92 8.05 -14.96
CA LEU A 99 15.06 6.76 -15.65
C LEU A 99 13.72 6.25 -16.18
N GLN A 100 12.64 6.37 -15.40
CA GLN A 100 11.29 6.04 -15.86
C GLN A 100 10.88 6.91 -17.06
N LEU A 101 11.18 8.22 -17.02
CA LEU A 101 10.88 9.15 -18.12
C LEU A 101 11.61 8.77 -19.42
N VAL A 102 12.91 8.45 -19.33
CA VAL A 102 13.73 8.05 -20.48
C VAL A 102 13.26 6.70 -21.07
N LEU A 103 12.85 5.77 -20.22
CA LEU A 103 12.30 4.49 -20.67
C LEU A 103 10.98 4.67 -21.41
N ILE A 104 10.11 5.58 -20.96
CA ILE A 104 8.87 5.92 -21.65
C ILE A 104 9.17 6.48 -23.05
N ASP A 105 10.08 7.45 -23.15
CA ASP A 105 10.42 8.09 -24.43
C ASP A 105 11.02 7.10 -25.47
N LYS A 106 11.87 6.16 -25.01
CA LYS A 106 12.42 5.11 -25.88
C LYS A 106 11.37 4.13 -26.40
N VAL A 107 10.33 3.83 -25.63
CA VAL A 107 9.25 2.90 -26.04
C VAL A 107 8.26 3.58 -27.00
N THR A 108 8.06 4.89 -26.88
CA THR A 108 7.13 5.65 -27.73
C THR A 108 7.75 6.17 -29.03
N SER A 109 9.06 6.42 -29.08
CA SER A 109 9.72 7.00 -30.26
C SER A 109 9.89 6.04 -31.47
N SER A 110 9.50 4.76 -31.36
CA SER A 110 9.60 3.80 -32.48
C SER A 110 8.45 3.86 -33.51
N ARG A 111 7.54 4.85 -33.46
CA ARG A 111 6.41 4.95 -34.41
C ARG A 111 6.22 6.33 -35.03
N HIS A 112 7.24 6.89 -35.67
CA HIS A 112 7.00 7.92 -36.68
C HIS A 112 7.79 7.65 -37.96
N HIS A 113 7.09 7.02 -38.91
CA HIS A 113 7.44 7.01 -40.32
C HIS A 113 7.55 8.45 -40.82
N ALA A 114 8.68 8.76 -41.47
CA ALA A 114 8.91 10.04 -42.12
C ALA A 114 7.86 10.34 -43.20
N LYS A 115 7.33 11.57 -43.20
CA LYS A 115 6.85 12.20 -44.44
C LYS A 115 7.17 13.69 -44.44
N SER A 116 8.12 14.01 -45.32
CA SER A 116 8.55 15.34 -45.74
C SER A 116 7.36 16.21 -46.12
N THR A 117 7.32 17.45 -45.64
CA THR A 117 6.53 18.52 -46.23
C THR A 117 7.46 19.68 -46.53
N THR A 118 7.81 19.79 -47.81
CA THR A 118 8.53 20.90 -48.43
C THR A 118 7.78 22.21 -48.15
N ILE A 119 8.41 23.16 -47.47
CA ILE A 119 7.90 24.53 -47.32
C ILE A 119 8.54 25.36 -48.44
N ASP A 120 7.75 25.60 -49.47
CA ASP A 120 8.07 26.47 -50.61
C ASP A 120 8.10 27.94 -50.15
N SER A 121 9.13 28.69 -50.55
CA SER A 121 9.31 30.10 -50.20
C SER A 121 9.24 30.97 -51.45
N PRO A 122 8.42 32.04 -51.44
CA PRO A 122 8.77 33.24 -52.20
C PRO A 122 8.74 34.51 -51.32
N ASN A 123 9.96 34.96 -51.02
CA ASN A 123 10.46 36.33 -50.97
C ASN A 123 9.48 37.45 -51.44
N ARG A 124 9.27 38.52 -50.64
CA ARG A 124 9.48 39.94 -51.02
C ARG A 124 9.14 40.93 -49.88
N PHE A 125 10.17 41.51 -49.27
CA PHE A 125 10.04 42.73 -48.46
C PHE A 125 9.59 43.90 -49.32
N THR A 126 8.52 44.61 -48.93
CA THR A 126 8.26 46.00 -49.37
C THR A 126 7.63 46.78 -48.21
N ILE A 127 8.41 47.62 -47.52
CA ILE A 127 7.92 48.60 -46.56
C ILE A 127 7.97 49.96 -47.25
N LYS A 128 6.81 50.50 -47.65
CA LYS A 128 6.69 51.91 -48.03
C LYS A 128 6.46 52.72 -46.76
N ARG A 129 7.48 53.48 -46.34
CA ARG A 129 7.32 54.60 -45.40
C ARG A 129 6.81 55.81 -46.19
N THR A 130 5.69 56.38 -45.78
CA THR A 130 5.30 57.74 -46.17
C THR A 130 5.07 58.53 -44.90
N ARG A 131 5.62 59.75 -44.90
CA ARG A 131 5.36 60.81 -43.94
C ARG A 131 4.46 61.83 -44.64
#